data_AF-A0A2V6WF36-F1
#
_entry.id   AF-A0A2V6WF36-F1
#
_cell.length_a   1.000
_cell.length_b   1.000
_cell.length_c   1.000
_cell.angle_alpha   90.00
_cell.angle_beta   90.00
_cell.angle_gamma   90.00
#
_symmetry.space_group_name_H-M   'P 1'
#
loop_
_entity.id
_entity.type
_entity.pdbx_description
1 polymer ?
#
loop_
_entity_poly.entity_id
_entity_poly.type
_entity_poly.pdbx_seq_one_letter_code
_entity_poly.pdbx_strand_id
1 'polypeptide(L)'
;TLAQLDEAVRFIRSFADHGLDVYVHCHVGQGRSPTAVMAYLIAQGRSLGEALAQLETARNIYVRWNHADLDALRQYAAHVGHPELGTSDADLPPHPTIASA
;
A
#
# COMPACT_ATOMS: atom_id res chain seq x y z
N THR A 1 7.39 2.30 9.05
CA THR A 1 8.80 2.30 8.57
C THR A 1 8.96 1.21 7.53
N LEU A 2 10.05 1.21 6.75
CA LEU A 2 10.29 0.17 5.72
C LEU A 2 10.25 -1.26 6.32
N ALA A 3 10.92 -1.46 7.45
CA ALA A 3 10.95 -2.77 8.14
C ALA A 3 9.55 -3.26 8.55
N GLN A 4 8.68 -2.35 8.99
CA GLN A 4 7.29 -2.70 9.33
C GLN A 4 6.45 -3.06 8.10
N LEU A 5 6.71 -2.42 6.96
CA LEU A 5 6.05 -2.78 5.70
C LEU A 5 6.51 -4.17 5.24
N ASP A 6 7.81 -4.43 5.26
CA ASP A 6 8.34 -5.76 4.92
C ASP A 6 7.79 -6.86 5.86
N GLU A 7 7.76 -6.61 7.16
CA GLU A 7 7.16 -7.53 8.13
C GLU A 7 5.68 -7.79 7.84
N ALA A 8 4.90 -6.75 7.54
CA ALA A 8 3.50 -6.90 7.17
C ALA A 8 3.32 -7.71 5.88
N VAL A 9 4.15 -7.46 4.86
CA VAL A 9 4.10 -8.21 3.60
C VAL A 9 4.46 -9.68 3.83
N ARG A 10 5.52 -9.98 4.59
CA ARG A 10 5.89 -11.36 4.93
C ARG A 10 4.77 -12.06 5.70
N PHE A 11 4.14 -11.37 6.65
CA PHE A 11 2.99 -11.90 7.38
C PHE A 11 1.85 -12.24 6.42
N ILE A 12 1.40 -11.29 5.58
CA ILE A 12 0.30 -11.52 4.64
C ILE A 12 0.60 -12.69 3.70
N ARG A 13 1.81 -12.73 3.11
CA ARG A 13 2.24 -13.82 2.21
C ARG A 13 2.21 -15.18 2.88
N SER A 14 2.62 -15.27 4.16
CA SER A 14 2.65 -16.56 4.88
C SER A 14 1.29 -17.26 4.94
N PHE A 15 0.18 -16.51 4.85
CA PHE A 15 -1.17 -17.05 4.77
C PHE A 15 -1.69 -17.10 3.33
N ALA A 16 -1.51 -16.02 2.55
CA ALA A 16 -2.02 -15.92 1.18
C ALA A 16 -1.42 -16.98 0.25
N ASP A 17 -0.14 -17.32 0.40
CA ASP A 17 0.54 -18.35 -0.40
C ASP A 17 -0.03 -19.76 -0.13
N HIS A 18 -0.79 -19.94 0.97
CA HIS A 18 -1.50 -21.16 1.33
C HIS A 18 -3.01 -21.07 1.06
N GLY A 19 -3.48 -20.02 0.37
CA GLY A 19 -4.90 -19.82 0.05
C GLY A 19 -5.76 -19.42 1.25
N LEU A 20 -5.16 -18.85 2.30
CA LEU A 20 -5.87 -18.38 3.49
C LEU A 20 -6.12 -16.86 3.42
N ASP A 21 -7.26 -16.44 3.95
CA ASP A 21 -7.63 -15.03 4.02
C ASP A 21 -6.93 -14.31 5.19
N VAL A 22 -6.49 -13.07 4.96
CA VAL A 22 -5.91 -12.19 5.98
C VAL A 22 -6.73 -10.92 6.10
N TYR A 23 -7.29 -10.68 7.28
CA TYR A 23 -7.99 -9.44 7.57
C TYR A 23 -7.04 -8.39 8.17
N VAL A 24 -6.74 -7.35 7.38
CA VAL A 24 -5.85 -6.25 7.80
C VAL A 24 -6.69 -5.04 8.20
N HIS A 25 -6.61 -4.63 9.46
CA HIS A 25 -7.35 -3.48 9.96
C HIS A 25 -6.48 -2.49 10.74
N CYS A 26 -7.00 -1.28 10.92
CA CYS A 26 -6.50 -0.33 11.90
C CYS A 26 -7.72 0.22 12.66
N HIS A 27 -7.65 1.45 13.16
CA HIS A 27 -8.81 2.04 13.86
C HIS A 27 -9.93 2.45 12.89
N VAL A 28 -9.61 3.23 11.85
CA VAL A 28 -10.59 3.77 10.88
C VAL A 28 -10.54 3.05 9.52
N GLY A 29 -9.47 2.31 9.27
CA GLY A 29 -9.27 1.58 8.02
C GLY A 29 -8.89 2.43 6.80
N GLN A 30 -8.46 3.69 7.00
CA GLN A 30 -8.14 4.63 5.91
C GLN A 30 -6.66 5.07 5.85
N GLY A 31 -5.83 4.75 6.86
CA GLY A 31 -4.39 5.10 6.86
C GLY A 31 -3.50 3.86 6.88
N ARG A 32 -3.07 3.45 8.08
CA ARG A 32 -2.11 2.36 8.30
C ARG A 32 -2.43 1.02 7.63
N SER A 33 -3.68 0.56 7.69
CA SER A 33 -4.04 -0.73 7.09
C SER A 33 -4.00 -0.69 5.56
N PRO A 34 -4.57 0.34 4.87
CA PRO A 34 -4.28 0.59 3.46
C PRO A 34 -2.80 0.57 3.09
N THR A 35 -1.95 1.27 3.85
CA THR A 35 -0.51 1.32 3.56
C THR A 35 0.13 -0.07 3.59
N ALA A 36 -0.19 -0.91 4.58
CA ALA A 36 0.32 -2.27 4.66
C ALA A 36 -0.18 -3.17 3.51
N VAL A 37 -1.48 -3.08 3.17
CA VAL A 37 -2.06 -3.84 2.04
C VAL A 37 -1.44 -3.40 0.72
N MET A 38 -1.16 -2.12 0.55
CA MET A 38 -0.54 -1.61 -0.66
C MET A 38 0.91 -2.01 -0.82
N ALA A 39 1.69 -2.04 0.26
CA ALA A 39 3.03 -2.63 0.22
C ALA A 39 2.96 -4.10 -0.24
N TYR A 40 1.96 -4.87 0.21
CA TYR A 40 1.74 -6.23 -0.27
C TYR A 40 1.41 -6.28 -1.78
N LEU A 41 0.52 -5.43 -2.27
CA LEU A 41 0.19 -5.37 -3.71
C LEU A 41 1.40 -4.95 -4.56
N ILE A 42 2.22 -4.01 -4.09
CA ILE A 42 3.48 -3.62 -4.74
C ILE A 42 4.46 -4.79 -4.79
N ALA A 43 4.59 -5.56 -3.71
CA ALA A 43 5.41 -6.77 -3.70
C ALA A 43 4.91 -7.87 -4.66
N GLN A 44 3.65 -7.79 -5.12
CA GLN A 44 3.07 -8.64 -6.16
C GLN A 44 3.22 -8.04 -7.57
N GLY A 45 3.94 -6.92 -7.72
CA GLY A 45 4.22 -6.27 -9.00
C GLY A 45 3.20 -5.21 -9.42
N ARG A 46 2.32 -4.75 -8.51
CA ARG A 46 1.39 -3.65 -8.81
C ARG A 46 2.06 -2.29 -8.65
N SER A 47 1.74 -1.36 -9.54
CA SER A 47 2.13 0.04 -9.34
C SER A 47 1.39 0.64 -8.16
N LEU A 48 1.91 1.74 -7.61
CA LEU A 48 1.28 2.49 -6.54
C LEU A 48 -0.16 2.90 -6.90
N GLY A 49 -0.37 3.35 -8.14
CA GLY A 49 -1.70 3.72 -8.66
C GLY A 49 -2.65 2.53 -8.79
N GLU A 50 -2.17 1.40 -9.35
CA GLU A 50 -2.95 0.16 -9.45
C GLU A 50 -3.38 -0.37 -8.08
N ALA A 51 -2.43 -0.39 -7.13
CA ALA A 51 -2.68 -0.86 -5.78
C ALA A 51 -3.69 0.03 -5.04
N LEU A 52 -3.64 1.36 -5.25
CA LEU A 52 -4.61 2.29 -4.68
C LEU A 52 -6.00 2.10 -5.29
N ALA A 53 -6.09 2.10 -6.62
CA ALA A 53 -7.35 1.92 -7.33
C ALA A 53 -8.03 0.60 -6.96
N GLN A 54 -7.26 -0.48 -6.85
CA GLN A 54 -7.76 -1.79 -6.41
C GLN A 54 -8.30 -1.73 -4.98
N LEU A 55 -7.56 -1.12 -4.06
CA LEU A 55 -7.94 -1.05 -2.65
C LEU A 55 -9.22 -0.24 -2.43
N GLU A 56 -9.31 0.93 -3.06
CA GLU A 56 -10.46 1.81 -2.91
C GLU A 56 -11.72 1.24 -3.53
N THR A 57 -11.58 0.62 -4.71
CA THR A 57 -12.70 -0.08 -5.36
C THR A 57 -13.19 -1.24 -4.50
N ALA A 58 -12.27 -2.07 -3.99
CA ALA A 58 -12.64 -3.26 -3.21
C ALA A 58 -13.30 -2.91 -1.86
N ARG A 59 -12.93 -1.79 -1.25
CA ARG A 59 -13.40 -1.40 0.08
C ARG A 59 -14.41 -0.26 0.09
N ASN A 60 -14.66 0.38 -1.04
CA ASN A 60 -15.49 1.59 -1.16
C ASN A 60 -15.09 2.65 -0.12
N ILE A 61 -13.78 2.94 -0.04
CA ILE A 61 -13.20 3.95 0.85
C ILE A 61 -12.31 4.90 0.06
N TYR A 62 -12.00 6.04 0.68
CA TYR A 62 -10.85 6.85 0.30
C TYR A 62 -9.69 6.59 1.25
N VAL A 63 -8.50 6.36 0.70
CA VAL A 63 -7.28 6.27 1.47
C VAL A 63 -6.83 7.68 1.88
N ARG A 64 -6.42 7.82 3.13
CA ARG A 64 -5.93 9.05 3.73
C ARG A 64 -4.49 8.86 4.14
N TRP A 65 -3.59 9.25 3.25
CA TRP A 65 -2.16 9.29 3.51
C TRP A 65 -1.65 10.70 3.73
N ASN A 66 -0.56 10.77 4.49
CA ASN A 66 0.34 11.92 4.48
C ASN A 66 1.54 11.64 3.54
N HIS A 67 2.44 12.61 3.41
CA HIS A 67 3.64 12.47 2.60
C HIS A 67 4.55 11.31 3.06
N ALA A 68 4.64 11.08 4.38
CA ALA A 68 5.50 10.03 4.92
C ALA A 68 5.00 8.61 4.58
N ASP A 69 3.68 8.39 4.53
CA ASP A 69 3.10 7.13 4.07
C ASP A 69 3.44 6.86 2.61
N LEU A 70 3.29 7.88 1.76
CA LEU A 70 3.58 7.79 0.33
C LEU A 70 5.07 7.54 0.10
N ASP A 71 5.94 8.27 0.78
CA ASP A 71 7.39 8.10 0.69
C ASP A 71 7.82 6.72 1.20
N ALA A 72 7.18 6.19 2.23
CA ALA A 72 7.43 4.83 2.69
C ALA A 72 7.05 3.78 1.64
N LEU A 73 5.94 3.97 0.91
CA LEU A 73 5.55 3.07 -0.18
C LEU A 73 6.50 3.16 -1.39
N ARG A 74 6.97 4.36 -1.72
CA ARG A 74 8.00 4.57 -2.76
C ARG A 74 9.32 3.92 -2.39
N GLN A 75 9.76 4.10 -1.14
CA GLN A 75 10.94 3.43 -0.61
C GLN A 75 10.76 1.90 -0.61
N TYR A 76 9.55 1.42 -0.33
CA TYR A 76 9.25 0.00 -0.36
C TYR A 76 9.30 -0.58 -1.78
N ALA A 77 8.77 0.13 -2.77
CA ALA A 77 8.89 -0.26 -4.18
C ALA A 77 10.37 -0.40 -4.61
N ALA A 78 11.21 0.55 -4.23
CA ALA A 78 12.66 0.45 -4.45
C ALA A 78 13.30 -0.73 -3.68
N HIS A 79 12.86 -0.98 -2.44
CA HIS A 79 13.36 -2.08 -1.60
C HIS A 79 13.10 -3.46 -2.21
N VAL A 80 11.93 -3.65 -2.84
CA VAL A 80 11.60 -4.93 -3.52
C VAL A 80 12.18 -5.02 -4.94
N GLY A 81 13.07 -4.10 -5.33
CA GLY A 81 13.77 -4.11 -6.61
C GLY A 81 12.97 -3.54 -7.78
N HIS A 82 11.84 -2.89 -7.51
CA HIS A 82 10.90 -2.36 -8.49
C HIS A 82 10.60 -0.87 -8.26
N PRO A 83 11.61 0.02 -8.30
CA PRO A 83 11.42 1.45 -8.06
C PRO A 83 10.40 2.07 -9.02
N GLU A 84 10.27 1.55 -10.24
CA GLU A 84 9.29 1.99 -11.25
C GLU A 84 7.84 1.90 -10.76
N LEU A 85 7.53 0.96 -9.87
CA LEU A 85 6.19 0.79 -9.29
C LEU A 85 5.85 1.92 -8.31
N GLY A 86 6.85 2.61 -7.77
CA GLY A 86 6.68 3.74 -6.85
C GLY A 86 6.67 5.11 -7.54
N THR A 87 7.11 5.23 -8.79
CA THR A 87 7.43 6.53 -9.41
C THR A 87 6.32 7.20 -10.22
N SER A 88 5.19 6.54 -10.46
CA SER A 88 4.14 7.13 -11.29
C SER A 88 3.09 7.87 -10.45
N ASP A 89 3.31 9.17 -10.23
CA ASP A 89 2.26 10.09 -9.75
C ASP A 89 1.18 10.33 -10.81
N ALA A 90 1.47 10.02 -12.09
CA ALA A 90 0.51 10.12 -13.19
C ALA A 90 -0.58 9.04 -13.11
N ASP A 91 -0.29 7.89 -12.50
CA ASP A 91 -1.24 6.79 -12.31
C ASP A 91 -2.01 6.88 -10.97
N LEU A 92 -1.65 7.83 -10.11
CA LEU A 92 -2.39 8.08 -8.87
C LEU A 92 -3.70 8.80 -9.22
N PRO A 93 -4.88 8.23 -8.92
CA PRO A 93 -6.14 8.93 -9.11
C PRO A 93 -6.15 10.26 -8.35
N PRO A 94 -6.91 11.27 -8.82
CA PRO A 94 -7.00 12.55 -8.14
C PRO A 94 -7.60 12.38 -6.74
N HIS A 95 -6.73 12.32 -5.73
CA HIS A 95 -7.11 12.14 -4.33
C HIS A 95 -7.29 13.47 -3.60
N PRO A 96 -8.24 13.57 -2.66
CA PRO A 96 -8.31 14.71 -1.75
C PRO A 96 -6.96 14.85 -1.04
N THR A 97 -6.44 16.08 -1.09
CA THR A 97 -5.08 16.52 -0.73
C THR A 97 -4.42 15.65 0.34
N ILE A 98 -3.24 15.10 0.02
CA ILE A 98 -2.30 14.55 0.99
C ILE A 98 -2.18 15.56 2.12
N ALA A 99 -2.76 15.25 3.28
CA ALA A 99 -2.72 16.19 4.38
C ALA A 99 -1.26 16.34 4.83
N SER A 100 -0.81 17.57 5.03
CA SER A 100 0.41 17.81 5.82
C SER A 100 0.21 17.14 7.17
N ALA A 101 1.11 16.23 7.51
CA ALA A 101 1.27 15.82 8.91
C ALA A 101 1.74 17.02 9.74
#